data_AF-A0A2V9KM98-F1
#
_entry.id   AF-A0A2V9KM98-F1
#
_cell.length_a   1.000
_cell.length_b   1.000
_cell.length_c   1.000
_cell.angle_alpha   90.00
_cell.angle_beta   90.00
_cell.angle_gamma   90.00
#
_symmetry.space_group_name_H-M   'P 1'
#
loop_
_entity.id
_entity.type
_entity.pdbx_description
1 polymer ?
#
loop_
_entity_poly.entity_id
_entity_poly.type
_entity_poly.pdbx_seq_one_letter_code
_entity_poly.pdbx_strand_id
1 'polypeptide(L)'
;MRALLVLLVALAQPAAGAAAADTLPGRVRLALPPVIWAVPGIETNLYFDNAVLVLNPANYVFVASCPKGLQLAEKWTFTPAPEDVGDHPFQLEVRDESNSVLARARSTVRVARADAGAGADRTLLMIGASWTEASVYPEHVLVLSKTAGNPKLRLVGSRGPGNQPATGEVRHEGYSGWTAQAFITLAGPLARSGYHKRPETGSPFNYPGDDGKPRLDFARYCKEFNGGRAPDLVTIQLGPNDVFTATDETIEARIDTMFGYYDQLVAMIRGVGRETAIGIALTVPPASSQDGFRNYRGPGRQTWWQYRRNQHRVVERMIERYGGREKENVFLIPTYLNLDTAHNYPRFSTPWNSRTAESGSRVNNGTHPSPEGYRQMGDSIYCWLKGVLAAQDGTR
;
A
#
# COMPACT_ATOMS: atom_id res chain seq x y z
N MET A 1 -28.16 -71.85 8.89
CA MET A 1 -28.53 -70.43 8.70
C MET A 1 -27.63 -69.60 9.62
N ARG A 2 -26.37 -69.31 9.28
CA ARG A 2 -25.88 -68.08 8.61
C ARG A 2 -26.75 -66.82 8.83
N ALA A 3 -26.30 -65.92 9.68
CA ALA A 3 -26.50 -64.48 9.56
C ALA A 3 -25.17 -63.81 9.92
N LEU A 4 -24.54 -63.22 8.90
CA LEU A 4 -23.25 -62.53 8.96
C LEU A 4 -23.54 -61.07 9.30
N LEU A 5 -22.99 -60.56 10.40
CA LEU A 5 -23.11 -59.16 10.81
C LEU A 5 -22.11 -58.34 9.97
N VAL A 6 -22.59 -57.56 9.00
CA VAL A 6 -21.77 -56.62 8.23
C VAL A 6 -21.75 -55.28 8.95
N LEU A 7 -20.61 -54.93 9.54
CA LEU A 7 -20.34 -53.63 10.13
C LEU A 7 -19.95 -52.67 8.99
N LEU A 8 -20.84 -51.73 8.66
CA LEU A 8 -20.52 -50.63 7.73
C LEU A 8 -19.66 -49.59 8.46
N VAL A 9 -18.35 -49.62 8.20
CA VAL A 9 -17.44 -48.53 8.52
C VAL A 9 -17.63 -47.45 7.44
N ALA A 10 -18.33 -46.37 7.78
CA ALA A 10 -18.39 -45.18 6.94
C ALA A 10 -17.02 -44.48 7.01
N LEU A 11 -16.19 -44.70 5.98
CA LEU A 11 -15.00 -43.89 5.74
C LEU A 11 -15.46 -42.48 5.37
N ALA A 12 -15.36 -41.55 6.32
CA ALA A 12 -15.49 -40.13 6.02
C ALA A 12 -14.36 -39.73 5.05
N GLN A 13 -14.73 -39.45 3.80
CA GLN A 13 -13.82 -38.81 2.86
C GLN A 13 -13.47 -37.41 3.38
N PRO A 14 -12.21 -36.97 3.29
CA PRO A 14 -11.90 -35.57 3.53
C PRO A 14 -12.64 -34.77 2.45
N ALA A 15 -13.43 -33.78 2.88
CA ALA A 15 -14.07 -32.83 1.98
C ALA A 15 -12.98 -32.00 1.29
N ALA A 16 -12.44 -32.53 0.21
CA ALA A 16 -11.73 -31.77 -0.80
C ALA A 16 -12.75 -30.88 -1.50
N GLY A 17 -12.50 -29.57 -1.48
CA GLY A 17 -13.26 -28.60 -2.26
C GLY A 17 -14.21 -27.74 -1.44
N ALA A 18 -13.66 -26.82 -0.63
CA ALA A 18 -14.28 -25.50 -0.57
C ALA A 18 -14.02 -24.83 -1.93
N ALA A 19 -14.83 -25.21 -2.92
CA ALA A 19 -14.90 -24.54 -4.19
C ALA A 19 -15.03 -23.03 -3.95
N ALA A 20 -14.37 -22.26 -4.80
CA ALA A 20 -14.53 -20.81 -4.88
C ALA A 20 -16.03 -20.45 -4.85
N ALA A 21 -16.55 -20.09 -3.68
CA ALA A 21 -17.84 -19.45 -3.57
C ALA A 21 -17.63 -18.03 -4.12
N ASP A 22 -18.23 -17.79 -5.28
CA ASP A 22 -18.01 -16.63 -6.15
C ASP A 22 -17.85 -15.33 -5.37
N THR A 23 -16.77 -14.61 -5.65
CA THR A 23 -16.68 -13.18 -5.36
C THR A 23 -17.92 -12.52 -5.95
N LEU A 24 -18.71 -11.85 -5.11
CA LEU A 24 -19.85 -11.07 -5.57
C LEU A 24 -19.37 -9.62 -5.67
N PRO A 25 -19.02 -9.11 -6.88
CA PRO A 25 -18.54 -7.74 -7.02
C PRO A 25 -19.60 -6.73 -6.58
N GLY A 26 -20.88 -7.10 -6.65
CA GLY A 26 -21.97 -6.33 -6.05
C GLY A 26 -22.27 -5.00 -6.73
N ARG A 27 -23.28 -4.28 -6.22
CA ARG A 27 -23.46 -2.84 -6.51
C ARG A 27 -22.49 -1.95 -5.71
N VAL A 28 -21.94 -2.52 -4.65
CA VAL A 28 -20.92 -1.91 -3.80
C VAL A 28 -19.57 -2.41 -4.30
N ARG A 29 -18.77 -1.50 -4.87
CA ARG A 29 -17.42 -1.81 -5.36
C ARG A 29 -16.51 -2.11 -4.17
N LEU A 30 -16.46 -3.38 -3.78
CA LEU A 30 -15.64 -3.91 -2.70
C LEU A 30 -14.33 -4.45 -3.26
N ALA A 31 -13.21 -3.92 -2.77
CA ALA A 31 -11.87 -4.34 -3.16
C ALA A 31 -11.08 -4.79 -1.93
N LEU A 32 -10.62 -6.04 -1.96
CA LEU A 32 -9.64 -6.58 -1.01
C LEU A 32 -8.43 -7.15 -1.77
N PRO A 33 -7.20 -7.00 -1.23
CA PRO A 33 -6.04 -7.70 -1.75
C PRO A 33 -6.16 -9.21 -1.47
N PRO A 34 -5.41 -10.07 -2.17
CA PRO A 34 -5.35 -11.50 -1.86
C PRO A 34 -4.75 -11.78 -0.47
N VAL A 35 -3.85 -10.92 0.02
CA VAL A 35 -3.16 -11.05 1.30
C VAL A 35 -3.18 -9.73 2.08
N ILE A 36 -3.46 -9.83 3.38
CA ILE A 36 -3.26 -8.77 4.38
C ILE A 36 -2.10 -9.23 5.27
N TRP A 37 -1.02 -8.46 5.29
CA TRP A 37 0.18 -8.80 6.05
C TRP A 37 0.05 -8.32 7.50
N ALA A 38 0.40 -9.17 8.45
CA ALA A 38 0.40 -8.87 9.88
C ALA A 38 1.64 -9.45 10.57
N VAL A 39 2.02 -8.89 11.71
CA VAL A 39 3.16 -9.31 12.54
C VAL A 39 2.78 -9.19 14.00
N PRO A 40 3.21 -10.12 14.89
CA PRO A 40 2.94 -10.00 16.31
C PRO A 40 3.34 -8.63 16.89
N GLY A 41 2.45 -8.06 17.69
CA GLY A 41 2.64 -6.75 18.33
C GLY A 41 2.41 -5.53 17.45
N ILE A 42 2.08 -5.69 16.16
CA ILE A 42 1.75 -4.59 15.25
C ILE A 42 0.23 -4.61 14.97
N GLU A 43 -0.46 -3.52 15.30
CA GLU A 43 -1.89 -3.39 15.01
C GLU A 43 -2.14 -3.36 13.50
N THR A 44 -2.94 -4.31 13.02
CA THR A 44 -3.36 -4.43 11.63
C THR A 44 -4.86 -4.12 11.54
N ASN A 45 -5.20 -3.09 10.77
CA ASN A 45 -6.57 -2.64 10.60
C ASN A 45 -7.06 -2.83 9.16
N LEU A 46 -8.37 -3.05 9.04
CA LEU A 46 -9.13 -2.96 7.82
C LEU A 46 -10.31 -2.01 8.07
N TYR A 47 -10.14 -0.75 7.71
CA TYR A 47 -11.22 0.24 7.74
C TYR A 47 -12.21 -0.05 6.61
N PHE A 48 -13.48 -0.24 6.95
CA PHE A 48 -14.49 -0.70 5.99
C PHE A 48 -14.73 0.31 4.88
N ASP A 49 -14.77 1.61 5.21
CA ASP A 49 -14.91 2.69 4.23
C ASP A 49 -13.75 2.73 3.22
N ASN A 50 -12.57 2.22 3.59
CA ASN A 50 -11.43 2.16 2.67
C ASN A 50 -11.58 1.00 1.67
N ALA A 51 -12.15 -0.12 2.11
CA ALA A 51 -12.34 -1.34 1.32
C ALA A 51 -13.45 -1.21 0.26
N VAL A 52 -14.39 -0.27 0.40
CA VAL A 52 -15.51 -0.09 -0.54
C VAL A 52 -15.53 1.29 -1.18
N LEU A 53 -16.09 1.41 -2.38
CA LEU A 53 -16.49 2.69 -2.95
C LEU A 53 -18.01 2.85 -2.93
N VAL A 54 -18.48 3.61 -1.96
CA VAL A 54 -19.88 4.04 -1.81
C VAL A 54 -19.92 5.50 -1.37
N LEU A 55 -21.02 6.20 -1.63
CA LEU A 55 -21.13 7.61 -1.24
C LEU A 55 -21.24 7.78 0.28
N ASN A 56 -21.97 6.89 0.94
CA ASN A 56 -22.11 6.88 2.40
C ASN A 56 -22.01 5.43 2.92
N PRO A 57 -20.93 5.04 3.61
CA PRO A 57 -20.77 3.70 4.17
C PRO A 57 -21.79 3.40 5.29
N ALA A 58 -22.33 4.42 5.96
CA ALA A 58 -23.32 4.25 7.03
C ALA A 58 -24.68 3.70 6.53
N ASN A 59 -24.89 3.63 5.21
CA ASN A 59 -26.06 3.00 4.62
C ASN A 59 -25.98 1.46 4.61
N TYR A 60 -24.85 0.88 5.03
CA TYR A 60 -24.60 -0.55 4.93
C TYR A 60 -24.14 -1.14 6.26
N VAL A 61 -24.33 -2.44 6.40
CA VAL A 61 -23.71 -3.23 7.46
C VAL A 61 -22.54 -4.02 6.88
N PHE A 62 -21.41 -3.95 7.57
CA PHE A 62 -20.22 -4.73 7.23
C PHE A 62 -20.12 -5.94 8.15
N VAL A 63 -19.82 -7.10 7.57
CA VAL A 63 -19.62 -8.35 8.33
C VAL A 63 -18.24 -8.91 7.98
N ALA A 64 -17.30 -8.73 8.90
CA ALA A 64 -15.96 -9.30 8.84
C ALA A 64 -15.97 -10.68 9.50
N SER A 65 -15.61 -11.71 8.75
CA SER A 65 -15.45 -13.08 9.24
C SER A 65 -13.98 -13.45 9.20
N CYS A 66 -13.37 -13.61 10.37
CA CYS A 66 -11.99 -14.03 10.57
C CYS A 66 -11.89 -14.77 11.91
N PRO A 67 -11.12 -15.86 12.03
CA PRO A 67 -10.88 -16.51 13.33
C PRO A 67 -10.15 -15.62 14.35
N LYS A 68 -9.56 -14.52 13.89
CA LYS A 68 -8.74 -13.59 14.68
C LYS A 68 -9.28 -12.16 14.57
N GLY A 69 -8.85 -11.32 15.50
CA GLY A 69 -9.20 -9.90 15.54
C GLY A 69 -10.61 -9.64 16.07
N LEU A 70 -10.96 -8.35 16.06
CA LEU A 70 -12.21 -7.80 16.56
C LEU A 70 -12.85 -6.97 15.45
N GLN A 71 -14.16 -7.10 15.30
CA GLN A 71 -14.95 -6.17 14.50
C GLN A 71 -15.43 -5.02 15.37
N LEU A 72 -15.10 -3.80 14.97
CA LEU A 72 -15.64 -2.54 15.46
C LEU A 72 -16.62 -1.96 14.43
N ALA A 73 -17.21 -0.79 14.71
CA ALA A 73 -18.19 -0.17 13.81
C ALA A 73 -17.56 0.24 12.47
N GLU A 74 -16.35 0.80 12.52
CA GLU A 74 -15.66 1.42 11.41
C GLU A 74 -14.58 0.51 10.76
N LYS A 75 -14.15 -0.54 11.48
CA LYS A 75 -13.04 -1.39 11.07
C LYS A 75 -13.09 -2.80 11.65
N TRP A 76 -12.41 -3.72 10.99
CA TRP A 76 -11.85 -4.90 11.66
C TRP A 76 -10.42 -4.59 12.11
N THR A 77 -10.03 -5.02 13.31
CA THR A 77 -8.70 -4.74 13.90
C THR A 77 -8.12 -5.97 14.57
N PHE A 78 -6.81 -6.15 14.46
CA PHE A 78 -6.11 -7.29 15.04
C PHE A 78 -4.66 -6.91 15.37
N THR A 79 -4.24 -7.15 16.61
CA THR A 79 -2.83 -7.13 17.02
C THR A 79 -2.43 -8.58 17.31
N PRO A 80 -1.69 -9.26 16.40
CA PRO A 80 -1.36 -10.66 16.59
C PRO A 80 -0.45 -10.90 17.80
N ALA A 81 -0.58 -12.07 18.40
CA ALA A 81 0.38 -12.64 19.34
C ALA A 81 1.31 -13.65 18.62
N PRO A 82 2.45 -14.06 19.21
CA PRO A 82 3.36 -15.03 18.59
C PRO A 82 2.70 -16.36 18.18
N GLU A 83 1.73 -16.84 18.94
CA GLU A 83 0.95 -18.04 18.66
C GLU A 83 -0.03 -17.91 17.49
N ASP A 84 -0.25 -16.68 17.00
CA ASP A 84 -1.11 -16.42 15.84
C ASP A 84 -0.38 -16.54 14.50
N VAL A 85 0.91 -16.88 14.49
CA VAL A 85 1.67 -17.07 13.24
C VAL A 85 1.00 -18.10 12.33
N GLY A 86 0.87 -17.73 11.06
CA GLY A 86 0.23 -18.55 10.03
C GLY A 86 -0.80 -17.77 9.20
N ASP A 87 -1.53 -18.50 8.37
CA ASP A 87 -2.55 -17.97 7.45
C ASP A 87 -3.96 -18.11 8.06
N HIS A 88 -4.68 -16.99 8.15
CA HIS A 88 -6.06 -16.95 8.64
C HIS A 88 -7.00 -16.49 7.53
N PRO A 89 -8.04 -17.28 7.17
CA PRO A 89 -8.99 -16.88 6.15
C PRO A 89 -9.81 -15.67 6.63
N PHE A 90 -9.91 -14.67 5.77
CA PHE A 90 -10.69 -13.46 6.01
C PHE A 90 -11.76 -13.30 4.93
N GLN A 91 -12.96 -12.88 5.33
CA GLN A 91 -14.04 -12.51 4.42
C GLN A 91 -14.69 -11.22 4.90
N LEU A 92 -14.97 -10.31 3.96
CA LEU A 92 -15.81 -9.14 4.21
C LEU A 92 -17.07 -9.24 3.35
N GLU A 93 -18.22 -9.12 4.00
CA GLU A 93 -19.51 -8.94 3.34
C GLU A 93 -20.04 -7.54 3.59
N VAL A 94 -20.73 -6.99 2.59
CA VAL A 94 -21.50 -5.75 2.69
C VAL A 94 -22.97 -6.11 2.54
N ARG A 95 -23.82 -5.63 3.45
CA ARG A 95 -25.24 -5.94 3.50
C ARG A 95 -26.10 -4.68 3.50
N ASP A 96 -27.29 -4.80 2.92
CA ASP A 96 -28.31 -3.74 2.91
C ASP A 96 -29.26 -3.83 4.11
N GLU A 97 -30.25 -2.95 4.16
CA GLU A 97 -31.28 -2.87 5.21
C GLU A 97 -32.17 -4.13 5.28
N SER A 98 -32.27 -4.90 4.20
CA SER A 98 -32.99 -6.17 4.16
C SER A 98 -32.14 -7.36 4.64
N ASN A 99 -30.91 -7.09 5.08
CA ASN A 99 -29.88 -8.07 5.42
C ASN A 99 -29.40 -8.91 4.21
N SER A 100 -29.64 -8.44 2.99
CA SER A 100 -29.17 -9.11 1.76
C SER A 100 -27.70 -8.79 1.52
N VAL A 101 -26.92 -9.79 1.10
CA VAL A 101 -25.50 -9.61 0.77
C VAL A 101 -25.38 -8.88 -0.56
N LEU A 102 -24.90 -7.63 -0.51
CA LEU A 102 -24.67 -6.79 -1.69
C LEU A 102 -23.30 -7.00 -2.32
N ALA A 103 -22.27 -7.32 -1.53
CA ALA A 103 -20.92 -7.60 -2.00
C ALA A 103 -20.20 -8.56 -1.05
N ARG A 104 -19.28 -9.36 -1.57
CA ARG A 104 -18.43 -10.26 -0.79
C ARG A 104 -17.04 -10.38 -1.41
N ALA A 105 -16.01 -10.21 -0.59
CA ALA A 105 -14.63 -10.44 -0.97
C ALA A 105 -13.89 -11.24 0.11
N ARG A 106 -12.81 -11.92 -0.30
CA ARG A 106 -11.98 -12.76 0.58
C ARG A 106 -10.53 -12.28 0.53
N SER A 107 -9.82 -12.51 1.62
CA SER A 107 -8.39 -12.30 1.74
C SER A 107 -7.80 -13.36 2.66
N THR A 108 -6.47 -13.39 2.77
CA THR A 108 -5.77 -14.14 3.82
C THR A 108 -5.04 -13.16 4.71
N VAL A 109 -5.34 -13.14 6.01
CA VAL A 109 -4.52 -12.46 7.00
C VAL A 109 -3.32 -13.37 7.28
N ARG A 110 -2.15 -12.98 6.77
CA ARG A 110 -0.90 -13.72 6.93
C ARG A 110 -0.08 -13.10 8.05
N VAL A 111 0.02 -13.82 9.16
CA VAL A 111 0.82 -13.41 10.32
C VAL A 111 2.21 -13.99 10.20
N ALA A 112 3.20 -13.13 9.91
CA ALA A 112 4.60 -13.52 9.85
C ALA A 112 5.23 -13.50 11.25
N ARG A 113 6.23 -14.36 11.48
CA ARG A 113 6.99 -14.36 12.73
C ARG A 113 7.66 -13.00 12.98
N ALA A 114 7.63 -12.53 14.23
CA ALA A 114 8.29 -11.29 14.63
C ALA A 114 9.82 -11.34 14.44
N ASP A 115 10.43 -12.52 14.43
CA ASP A 115 11.87 -12.74 14.23
C ASP A 115 12.25 -13.14 12.80
N ALA A 116 11.33 -13.05 11.83
CA ALA A 116 11.64 -13.37 10.43
C ALA A 116 12.82 -12.54 9.89
N GLY A 117 13.83 -13.19 9.31
CA GLY A 117 15.07 -12.55 8.85
C GLY A 117 15.98 -12.04 9.97
N ALA A 118 15.85 -12.51 11.22
CA ALA A 118 16.70 -12.13 12.34
C ALA A 118 18.20 -12.17 11.98
N GLY A 119 18.90 -11.07 12.25
CA GLY A 119 20.35 -10.98 12.04
C GLY A 119 20.82 -10.89 10.58
N ALA A 120 19.94 -11.10 9.60
CA ALA A 120 20.27 -10.94 8.19
C ALA A 120 20.47 -9.46 7.84
N ASP A 121 21.50 -9.16 7.04
CA ASP A 121 21.67 -7.84 6.45
C ASP A 121 20.71 -7.67 5.28
N ARG A 122 19.82 -6.67 5.35
CA ARG A 122 18.80 -6.41 4.31
C ARG A 122 18.81 -4.96 3.88
N THR A 123 18.59 -4.74 2.59
CA THR A 123 18.53 -3.41 1.99
C THR A 123 17.14 -3.14 1.41
N LEU A 124 16.57 -1.96 1.70
CA LEU A 124 15.26 -1.56 1.22
C LEU A 124 15.31 -0.21 0.51
N LEU A 125 14.97 -0.20 -0.77
CA LEU A 125 14.76 1.02 -1.55
C LEU A 125 13.27 1.38 -1.58
N MET A 126 12.91 2.56 -1.09
CA MET A 126 11.52 3.05 -1.14
C MET A 126 11.37 4.10 -2.24
N ILE A 127 10.63 3.77 -3.31
CA ILE A 127 10.33 4.65 -4.43
C ILE A 127 8.93 5.22 -4.26
N GLY A 128 8.77 6.54 -4.36
CA GLY A 128 7.45 7.14 -4.34
C GLY A 128 7.45 8.66 -4.47
N ALA A 129 6.29 9.26 -4.20
CA ALA A 129 6.09 10.70 -4.35
C ALA A 129 6.13 11.44 -3.00
N SER A 130 5.19 12.35 -2.75
CA SER A 130 5.15 13.20 -1.56
C SER A 130 5.00 12.43 -0.25
N TRP A 131 4.27 11.30 -0.28
CA TRP A 131 4.16 10.45 0.90
C TRP A 131 5.49 9.85 1.35
N THR A 132 6.32 9.44 0.38
CA THR A 132 7.67 8.92 0.63
C THR A 132 8.62 10.05 0.99
N GLU A 133 8.52 11.19 0.30
CA GLU A 133 9.32 12.38 0.55
C GLU A 133 9.16 12.91 1.98
N ALA A 134 7.94 12.82 2.54
CA ALA A 134 7.67 13.17 3.93
C ALA A 134 8.55 12.44 4.94
N SER A 135 9.19 11.32 4.57
CA SER A 135 10.16 10.55 5.37
C SER A 135 9.61 9.91 6.64
N VAL A 136 8.36 10.17 7.03
CA VAL A 136 7.75 9.63 8.25
C VAL A 136 7.57 8.11 8.20
N TYR A 137 6.93 7.57 7.15
CA TYR A 137 6.75 6.11 7.07
C TYR A 137 8.07 5.36 6.79
N PRO A 138 9.02 5.87 5.98
CA PRO A 138 10.35 5.26 5.88
C PRO A 138 11.08 5.20 7.22
N GLU A 139 11.06 6.29 7.99
CA GLU A 139 11.64 6.34 9.32
C GLU A 139 10.97 5.34 10.27
N HIS A 140 9.64 5.26 10.25
CA HIS A 140 8.90 4.32 11.09
C HIS A 140 9.26 2.85 10.81
N VAL A 141 9.38 2.46 9.53
CA VAL A 141 9.83 1.10 9.16
C VAL A 141 11.24 0.81 9.69
N LEU A 142 12.15 1.80 9.62
CA LEU A 142 13.49 1.67 10.18
C LEU A 142 13.47 1.52 11.71
N VAL A 143 12.65 2.31 12.40
CA VAL A 143 12.47 2.23 13.86
C VAL A 143 11.96 0.85 14.27
N LEU A 144 10.92 0.33 13.62
CA LEU A 144 10.40 -1.02 13.88
C LEU A 144 11.47 -2.09 13.66
N SER A 145 12.31 -1.92 12.62
CA SER A 145 13.38 -2.87 12.29
C SER A 145 14.57 -2.83 13.25
N LYS A 146 14.64 -1.86 14.17
CA LYS A 146 15.69 -1.80 15.21
C LYS A 146 15.36 -2.60 16.47
N THR A 147 14.13 -3.10 16.62
CA THR A 147 13.77 -3.97 17.74
C THR A 147 14.54 -5.30 17.69
N ALA A 148 14.90 -5.85 18.85
CA ALA A 148 15.65 -7.10 18.94
C ALA A 148 14.96 -8.25 18.18
N GLY A 149 15.74 -9.07 17.46
CA GLY A 149 15.23 -10.16 16.63
C GLY A 149 14.86 -9.77 15.19
N ASN A 150 15.02 -8.51 14.81
CA ASN A 150 14.81 -8.07 13.42
C ASN A 150 16.05 -8.25 12.52
N PRO A 151 15.87 -8.18 11.19
CA PRO A 151 16.97 -8.00 10.26
C PRO A 151 17.71 -6.69 10.53
N LYS A 152 18.99 -6.63 10.16
CA LYS A 152 19.76 -5.39 10.07
C LYS A 152 19.35 -4.66 8.81
N LEU A 153 18.25 -3.90 8.90
CA LEU A 153 17.71 -3.17 7.76
C LEU A 153 18.49 -1.88 7.50
N ARG A 154 18.91 -1.67 6.26
CA ARG A 154 19.43 -0.40 5.76
C ARG A 154 18.56 0.14 4.63
N LEU A 155 18.11 1.38 4.76
CA LEU A 155 17.39 2.05 3.67
C LEU A 155 18.37 2.54 2.59
N VAL A 156 17.93 2.46 1.33
CA VAL A 156 18.69 2.87 0.13
C VAL A 156 17.98 4.07 -0.49
N GLY A 157 18.77 5.06 -0.89
CA GLY A 157 18.22 6.27 -1.48
C GLY A 157 19.22 7.42 -1.51
N SER A 158 18.99 8.34 -2.44
CA SER A 158 19.69 9.61 -2.58
C SER A 158 19.05 10.73 -1.75
N ARG A 159 17.78 10.57 -1.34
CA ARG A 159 17.01 11.58 -0.59
C ARG A 159 16.74 11.12 0.84
N GLY A 160 16.53 12.10 1.71
CA GLY A 160 16.15 11.89 3.10
C GLY A 160 15.25 13.02 3.63
N PRO A 161 15.11 13.11 4.97
CA PRO A 161 14.23 14.06 5.63
C PRO A 161 14.41 15.53 5.20
N GLY A 162 13.30 16.26 5.17
CA GLY A 162 13.29 17.70 4.86
C GLY A 162 13.56 18.03 3.38
N ASN A 163 13.29 17.09 2.48
CA ASN A 163 13.55 17.24 1.05
C ASN A 163 15.05 17.51 0.74
N GLN A 164 15.96 16.92 1.52
CA GLN A 164 17.42 17.08 1.36
C GLN A 164 18.11 15.80 0.86
N PRO A 165 19.36 15.90 0.39
CA PRO A 165 20.20 14.71 0.21
C PRO A 165 20.29 13.90 1.51
N ALA A 166 20.35 12.58 1.39
CA ALA A 166 20.42 11.69 2.55
C ALA A 166 21.74 11.83 3.33
N THR A 167 21.66 12.34 4.57
CA THR A 167 22.81 12.41 5.50
C THR A 167 22.79 11.34 6.59
N GLY A 168 21.65 10.68 6.82
CA GLY A 168 21.46 9.68 7.88
C GLY A 168 21.05 8.29 7.37
N GLU A 169 20.40 7.53 8.25
CA GLU A 169 19.87 6.19 7.95
C GLU A 169 18.52 6.23 7.20
N VAL A 170 17.76 7.32 7.33
CA VAL A 170 16.51 7.51 6.60
C VAL A 170 16.85 7.92 5.16
N ARG A 171 16.71 6.97 4.23
CA ARG A 171 17.03 7.13 2.82
C ARG A 171 15.88 6.60 1.97
N HIS A 172 15.55 7.31 0.89
CA HIS A 172 14.50 6.90 -0.04
C HIS A 172 14.65 7.61 -1.39
N GLU A 173 13.80 7.25 -2.34
CA GLU A 173 13.58 7.95 -3.61
C GLU A 173 12.16 8.51 -3.62
N GLY A 174 11.93 9.46 -2.71
CA GLY A 174 10.66 10.14 -2.52
C GLY A 174 10.70 11.54 -3.13
N TYR A 175 9.81 11.81 -4.08
CA TYR A 175 9.81 13.07 -4.81
C TYR A 175 8.40 13.66 -4.93
N SER A 176 8.17 14.75 -4.21
CA SER A 176 6.87 15.41 -4.15
C SER A 176 6.32 15.80 -5.54
N GLY A 177 5.11 15.33 -5.84
CA GLY A 177 4.37 15.55 -7.09
C GLY A 177 4.79 14.70 -8.29
N TRP A 178 5.72 13.74 -8.11
CA TRP A 178 6.13 12.85 -9.20
C TRP A 178 5.07 11.78 -9.50
N THR A 179 5.04 11.37 -10.77
CA THR A 179 4.25 10.27 -11.33
C THR A 179 5.16 9.10 -11.68
N ALA A 180 4.60 7.93 -12.01
CA ALA A 180 5.39 6.81 -12.56
C ALA A 180 6.12 7.24 -13.84
N GLN A 181 5.45 8.01 -14.70
CA GLN A 181 6.07 8.62 -15.88
C GLN A 181 7.30 9.43 -15.53
N ALA A 182 7.24 10.28 -14.49
CA ALA A 182 8.35 11.15 -14.14
C ALA A 182 9.63 10.38 -13.80
N PHE A 183 9.53 9.27 -13.08
CA PHE A 183 10.68 8.41 -12.78
C PHE A 183 11.29 7.76 -14.02
N ILE A 184 10.50 7.51 -15.06
CA ILE A 184 10.98 6.88 -16.29
C ILE A 184 11.55 7.92 -17.26
N THR A 185 10.88 9.06 -17.43
CA THR A 185 11.13 9.96 -18.56
C THR A 185 11.89 11.23 -18.20
N LEU A 186 11.87 11.67 -16.93
CA LEU A 186 12.59 12.90 -16.58
C LEU A 186 14.09 12.66 -16.64
N ALA A 187 14.74 13.47 -17.46
CA ALA A 187 16.17 13.50 -17.64
C ALA A 187 16.63 14.95 -17.53
N GLY A 188 17.62 15.19 -16.67
CA GLY A 188 18.15 16.51 -16.43
C GLY A 188 19.38 16.44 -15.52
N PRO A 189 20.24 17.47 -15.57
CA PRO A 189 21.49 17.47 -14.81
C PRO A 189 21.25 17.51 -13.29
N LEU A 190 20.09 17.98 -12.85
CA LEU A 190 19.70 17.95 -11.44
C LEU A 190 18.96 16.65 -11.12
N ALA A 191 19.60 15.53 -11.45
CA ALA A 191 19.18 14.24 -10.96
C ALA A 191 19.20 14.28 -9.43
N ARG A 192 18.13 13.80 -8.79
CA ARG A 192 18.02 13.68 -7.32
C ARG A 192 17.68 14.97 -6.57
N SER A 193 17.38 16.07 -7.26
CA SER A 193 16.96 17.32 -6.60
C SER A 193 15.43 17.51 -6.56
N GLY A 194 14.65 16.50 -6.13
CA GLY A 194 13.29 16.61 -5.57
C GLY A 194 12.11 17.22 -6.37
N TYR A 195 12.33 18.21 -7.23
CA TYR A 195 11.30 19.15 -7.70
C TYR A 195 10.88 18.84 -9.15
N HIS A 196 9.79 18.09 -9.37
CA HIS A 196 9.32 17.67 -10.71
C HIS A 196 9.04 18.79 -11.73
N LYS A 197 8.99 20.06 -11.31
CA LYS A 197 8.49 21.17 -12.16
C LYS A 197 9.59 22.01 -12.80
N ARG A 198 10.87 21.58 -12.73
CA ARG A 198 11.98 22.34 -13.32
C ARG A 198 12.54 21.62 -14.55
N PRO A 199 12.80 22.32 -15.68
CA PRO A 199 13.36 21.71 -16.89
C PRO A 199 14.64 20.90 -16.66
N GLU A 200 15.41 21.25 -15.64
CA GLU A 200 16.69 20.62 -15.31
C GLU A 200 16.55 19.36 -14.43
N THR A 201 15.33 18.99 -14.04
CA THR A 201 15.07 17.89 -13.11
C THR A 201 15.26 16.53 -13.78
N GLY A 202 16.11 15.69 -13.19
CA GLY A 202 16.32 14.31 -13.65
C GLY A 202 15.82 13.28 -12.65
N SER A 203 15.30 12.15 -13.17
CA SER A 203 15.07 10.94 -12.38
C SER A 203 16.39 10.40 -11.81
N PRO A 204 16.41 9.89 -10.56
CA PRO A 204 17.60 9.24 -10.00
C PRO A 204 18.02 7.98 -10.78
N PHE A 205 17.13 7.45 -11.62
CA PHE A 205 17.36 6.25 -12.42
C PHE A 205 17.73 6.55 -13.86
N ASN A 206 17.62 7.79 -14.32
CA ASN A 206 17.87 8.18 -15.70
C ASN A 206 19.20 8.93 -15.82
N TYR A 207 20.15 8.35 -16.54
CA TYR A 207 21.51 8.83 -16.68
C TYR A 207 21.84 9.18 -18.13
N PRO A 208 22.72 10.16 -18.38
CA PRO A 208 23.29 10.34 -19.72
C PRO A 208 24.12 9.10 -20.06
N GLY A 209 23.82 8.46 -21.19
CA GLY A 209 24.68 7.43 -21.77
C GLY A 209 25.86 8.03 -22.54
N ASP A 210 26.68 7.17 -23.14
CA ASP A 210 27.92 7.58 -23.82
C ASP A 210 27.68 8.54 -25.00
N ASP A 211 26.51 8.46 -25.64
CA ASP A 211 26.06 9.37 -26.71
C ASP A 211 25.35 10.63 -26.18
N GLY A 212 25.42 10.87 -24.87
CA GLY A 212 24.74 11.97 -24.18
C GLY A 212 23.23 11.80 -24.03
N LYS A 213 22.63 10.72 -24.55
CA LYS A 213 21.18 10.52 -24.47
C LYS A 213 20.78 9.86 -23.15
N PRO A 214 19.66 10.29 -22.54
CA PRO A 214 19.17 9.73 -21.30
C PRO A 214 18.72 8.28 -21.45
N ARG A 215 19.16 7.41 -20.54
CA ARG A 215 18.74 6.01 -20.42
C ARG A 215 18.56 5.63 -18.96
N LEU A 216 17.61 4.73 -18.71
CA LEU A 216 17.49 4.11 -17.40
C LEU A 216 18.73 3.25 -17.13
N ASP A 217 19.40 3.50 -16.01
CA ASP A 217 20.58 2.75 -15.58
C ASP A 217 20.51 2.48 -14.08
N PHE A 218 19.71 1.49 -13.73
CA PHE A 218 19.54 1.07 -12.34
C PHE A 218 20.77 0.34 -11.79
N ALA A 219 21.61 -0.25 -12.66
CA ALA A 219 22.85 -0.87 -12.24
C ALA A 219 23.84 0.20 -11.73
N ARG A 220 23.96 1.32 -12.46
CA ARG A 220 24.71 2.49 -12.01
C ARG A 220 24.13 3.08 -10.74
N TYR A 221 22.81 3.23 -10.63
CA TYR A 221 22.17 3.65 -9.39
C TYR A 221 22.56 2.74 -8.21
N CYS A 222 22.50 1.42 -8.38
CA CYS A 222 22.89 0.46 -7.35
C CYS A 222 24.37 0.57 -6.98
N LYS A 223 25.26 0.85 -7.94
CA LYS A 223 26.69 1.14 -7.69
C LYS A 223 26.87 2.35 -6.79
N GLU A 224 26.12 3.42 -7.05
CA GLU A 224 26.23 4.67 -6.31
C GLU A 224 25.60 4.60 -4.91
N PHE A 225 24.47 3.91 -4.74
CA PHE A 225 23.67 3.99 -3.51
C PHE A 225 23.54 2.69 -2.72
N ASN A 226 23.98 1.56 -3.28
CA ASN A 226 23.89 0.25 -2.62
C ASN A 226 25.12 -0.65 -2.81
N GLY A 227 26.29 -0.05 -3.05
CA GLY A 227 27.56 -0.78 -3.14
C GLY A 227 27.62 -1.75 -4.34
N GLY A 228 26.89 -1.46 -5.42
CA GLY A 228 26.85 -2.27 -6.64
C GLY A 228 25.86 -3.43 -6.60
N ARG A 229 25.17 -3.66 -5.48
CA ARG A 229 24.17 -4.73 -5.34
C ARG A 229 22.76 -4.18 -5.56
N ALA A 230 21.91 -4.96 -6.22
CA ALA A 230 20.47 -4.68 -6.22
C ALA A 230 19.95 -4.64 -4.77
N PRO A 231 18.95 -3.78 -4.45
CA PRO A 231 18.28 -3.85 -3.15
C PRO A 231 17.65 -5.22 -2.94
N ASP A 232 17.65 -5.73 -1.70
CA ASP A 232 16.95 -6.97 -1.35
C ASP A 232 15.43 -6.79 -1.48
N LEU A 233 14.95 -5.61 -1.07
CA LEU A 233 13.56 -5.20 -1.14
C LEU A 233 13.42 -3.84 -1.83
N VAL A 234 12.34 -3.66 -2.58
CA VAL A 234 11.91 -2.38 -3.14
C VAL A 234 10.44 -2.18 -2.84
N THR A 235 10.03 -0.99 -2.42
CA THR A 235 8.61 -0.60 -2.46
C THR A 235 8.37 0.47 -3.53
N ILE A 236 7.24 0.37 -4.24
CA ILE A 236 6.76 1.43 -5.14
C ILE A 236 5.42 1.95 -4.62
N GLN A 237 5.38 3.22 -4.23
CA GLN A 237 4.18 3.94 -3.76
C GLN A 237 3.95 5.17 -4.65
N LEU A 238 3.28 4.95 -5.78
CA LEU A 238 2.90 5.95 -6.78
C LEU A 238 1.44 5.74 -7.21
N GLY A 239 0.83 6.71 -7.89
CA GLY A 239 -0.57 6.64 -8.30
C GLY A 239 -1.38 7.92 -8.03
N PRO A 240 -1.33 8.50 -6.82
CA PRO A 240 -2.10 9.71 -6.50
C PRO A 240 -1.94 10.84 -7.50
N ASN A 241 -0.71 11.14 -7.91
CA ASN A 241 -0.41 12.23 -8.83
C ASN A 241 -0.77 11.86 -10.27
N ASP A 242 -0.63 10.59 -10.64
CA ASP A 242 -0.93 10.06 -11.96
C ASP A 242 -2.41 10.22 -12.34
N VAL A 243 -3.30 10.12 -11.33
CA VAL A 243 -4.75 10.21 -11.52
C VAL A 243 -5.41 11.39 -10.79
N PHE A 244 -4.62 12.31 -10.20
CA PHE A 244 -5.15 13.37 -9.32
C PHE A 244 -6.24 14.20 -10.02
N THR A 245 -6.04 14.55 -11.29
CA THR A 245 -6.97 15.35 -12.09
C THR A 245 -7.81 14.53 -13.07
N ALA A 246 -7.79 13.21 -12.97
CA ALA A 246 -8.61 12.36 -13.83
C ALA A 246 -10.10 12.57 -13.56
N THR A 247 -10.89 12.39 -14.60
CA THR A 247 -12.36 12.36 -14.59
C THR A 247 -12.83 10.95 -14.86
N ASP A 248 -14.13 10.71 -14.77
CA ASP A 248 -14.72 9.41 -15.09
C ASP A 248 -14.44 8.98 -16.55
N GLU A 249 -14.33 9.94 -17.46
CA GLU A 249 -14.05 9.69 -18.88
C GLU A 249 -12.57 9.38 -19.13
N THR A 250 -11.67 9.84 -18.27
CA THR A 250 -10.21 9.78 -18.50
C THR A 250 -9.49 8.82 -17.56
N ILE A 251 -10.14 8.33 -16.51
CA ILE A 251 -9.50 7.51 -15.46
C ILE A 251 -8.87 6.23 -16.00
N GLU A 252 -9.54 5.49 -16.89
CA GLU A 252 -8.98 4.23 -17.42
C GLU A 252 -7.70 4.48 -18.24
N ALA A 253 -7.73 5.44 -19.17
CA ALA A 253 -6.58 5.78 -20.00
C ALA A 253 -5.38 6.31 -19.18
N ARG A 254 -5.67 7.05 -18.10
CA ARG A 254 -4.65 7.53 -17.14
C ARG A 254 -4.02 6.36 -16.38
N ILE A 255 -4.82 5.40 -15.94
CA ILE A 255 -4.34 4.19 -15.26
C ILE A 255 -3.50 3.33 -16.21
N ASP A 256 -3.95 3.14 -17.45
CA ASP A 256 -3.20 2.36 -18.45
C ASP A 256 -1.83 2.99 -18.73
N THR A 257 -1.80 4.31 -18.87
CA THR A 257 -0.55 5.07 -19.01
C THR A 257 0.36 4.90 -17.78
N MET A 258 -0.20 5.06 -16.58
CA MET A 258 0.52 4.85 -15.32
C MET A 258 1.11 3.43 -15.23
N PHE A 259 0.35 2.40 -15.60
CA PHE A 259 0.81 1.01 -15.61
C PHE A 259 1.92 0.76 -16.62
N GLY A 260 1.86 1.37 -17.81
CA GLY A 260 2.97 1.32 -18.76
C GLY A 260 4.30 1.79 -18.17
N TYR A 261 4.28 2.79 -17.28
CA TYR A 261 5.47 3.28 -16.59
C TYR A 261 5.82 2.47 -15.32
N TYR A 262 4.82 2.01 -14.57
CA TYR A 262 5.04 1.10 -13.45
C TYR A 262 5.73 -0.20 -13.89
N ASP A 263 5.29 -0.78 -15.00
CA ASP A 263 5.87 -2.01 -15.55
C ASP A 263 7.33 -1.78 -16.00
N GLN A 264 7.64 -0.59 -16.51
CA GLN A 264 9.03 -0.20 -16.80
C GLN A 264 9.88 -0.07 -15.53
N LEU A 265 9.33 0.46 -14.42
CA LEU A 265 10.04 0.48 -13.13
C LEU A 265 10.32 -0.94 -12.64
N VAL A 266 9.31 -1.83 -12.68
CA VAL A 266 9.46 -3.23 -12.30
C VAL A 266 10.49 -3.94 -13.19
N ALA A 267 10.41 -3.77 -14.51
CA ALA A 267 11.35 -4.35 -15.45
C ALA A 267 12.79 -3.85 -15.24
N MET A 268 12.96 -2.55 -14.99
CA MET A 268 14.25 -1.93 -14.67
C MET A 268 14.88 -2.56 -13.42
N ILE A 269 14.10 -2.74 -12.34
CA ILE A 269 14.58 -3.38 -11.12
C ILE A 269 14.94 -4.85 -11.39
N ARG A 270 14.05 -5.60 -12.05
CA ARG A 270 14.24 -7.02 -12.39
C ARG A 270 15.46 -7.26 -13.29
N GLY A 271 15.79 -6.30 -14.15
CA GLY A 271 16.98 -6.36 -15.01
C GLY A 271 18.30 -6.42 -14.23
N VAL A 272 18.33 -5.92 -12.99
CA VAL A 272 19.52 -5.91 -12.13
C VAL A 272 19.38 -6.89 -10.95
N GLY A 273 18.20 -6.97 -10.33
CA GLY A 273 17.89 -7.81 -9.19
C GLY A 273 16.73 -8.76 -9.48
N ARG A 274 17.04 -9.95 -10.02
CA ARG A 274 16.02 -10.99 -10.30
C ARG A 274 15.30 -11.46 -9.03
N GLU A 275 16.04 -11.54 -7.92
CA GLU A 275 15.53 -11.98 -6.61
C GLU A 275 14.98 -10.85 -5.72
N THR A 276 15.09 -9.58 -6.14
CA THR A 276 14.60 -8.45 -5.34
C THR A 276 13.10 -8.59 -5.07
N ALA A 277 12.66 -8.52 -3.81
CA ALA A 277 11.23 -8.49 -3.52
C ALA A 277 10.66 -7.10 -3.83
N ILE A 278 9.66 -7.01 -4.72
CA ILE A 278 9.03 -5.74 -5.11
C ILE A 278 7.64 -5.66 -4.50
N GLY A 279 7.47 -4.75 -3.54
CA GLY A 279 6.20 -4.43 -2.92
C GLY A 279 5.53 -3.26 -3.62
N ILE A 280 4.40 -3.52 -4.27
CA ILE A 280 3.54 -2.51 -4.88
C ILE A 280 2.55 -2.04 -3.81
N ALA A 281 2.77 -0.84 -3.28
CA ALA A 281 1.97 -0.32 -2.20
C ALA A 281 0.71 0.36 -2.74
N LEU A 282 -0.45 -0.18 -2.35
CA LEU A 282 -1.75 0.24 -2.86
C LEU A 282 -2.07 1.66 -2.39
N THR A 283 -2.51 2.52 -3.31
CA THR A 283 -2.73 3.94 -3.03
C THR A 283 -3.67 4.15 -1.84
N VAL A 284 -3.29 4.94 -0.83
CA VAL A 284 -4.17 5.22 0.32
C VAL A 284 -5.34 6.14 -0.06
N PRO A 285 -6.53 5.98 0.55
CA PRO A 285 -7.68 6.86 0.32
C PRO A 285 -7.42 8.31 0.75
N PRO A 286 -8.25 9.28 0.34
CA PRO A 286 -8.20 10.62 0.92
C PRO A 286 -8.70 10.67 2.37
N ALA A 287 -8.50 11.81 3.02
CA ALA A 287 -9.24 12.13 4.25
C ALA A 287 -10.76 12.01 4.04
N SER A 288 -11.52 11.74 5.10
CA SER A 288 -12.96 11.46 5.02
C SER A 288 -13.87 12.66 4.68
N SER A 289 -13.31 13.83 4.33
CA SER A 289 -14.08 15.07 4.16
C SER A 289 -13.65 15.94 3.00
N GLN A 290 -14.64 16.58 2.35
CA GLN A 290 -14.48 17.63 1.35
C GLN A 290 -13.66 18.83 1.84
N ASP A 291 -13.62 19.10 3.16
CA ASP A 291 -12.84 20.19 3.74
C ASP A 291 -11.34 20.05 3.46
N GLY A 292 -10.84 18.82 3.36
CA GLY A 292 -9.45 18.54 3.00
C GLY A 292 -9.10 18.98 1.58
N PHE A 293 -10.10 19.18 0.73
CA PHE A 293 -9.93 19.61 -0.66
C PHE A 293 -10.24 21.09 -0.88
N ARG A 294 -10.54 21.87 0.17
CA ARG A 294 -10.95 23.28 0.06
C ARG A 294 -9.93 24.22 -0.61
N ASN A 295 -8.66 23.84 -0.61
CA ASN A 295 -7.56 24.64 -1.16
C ASN A 295 -7.32 24.40 -2.66
N TYR A 296 -7.93 23.37 -3.25
CA TYR A 296 -7.83 23.08 -4.68
C TYR A 296 -8.81 23.95 -5.47
N ARG A 297 -8.29 24.91 -6.25
CA ARG A 297 -9.09 25.94 -6.97
C ARG A 297 -8.70 26.03 -8.46
N GLY A 298 -9.54 26.69 -9.25
CA GLY A 298 -9.29 26.92 -10.68
C GLY A 298 -9.15 25.61 -11.48
N PRO A 299 -8.23 25.53 -12.45
CA PRO A 299 -7.97 24.30 -13.22
C PRO A 299 -7.52 23.11 -12.37
N GLY A 300 -7.06 23.34 -11.13
CA GLY A 300 -6.70 22.30 -10.18
C GLY A 300 -7.81 21.95 -9.20
N ARG A 301 -9.04 22.46 -9.37
CA ARG A 301 -10.19 22.16 -8.50
C ARG A 301 -10.41 20.65 -8.47
N GLN A 302 -10.53 20.12 -7.26
CA GLN A 302 -10.78 18.71 -7.02
C GLN A 302 -11.82 18.55 -5.92
N THR A 303 -12.74 17.61 -6.09
CA THR A 303 -13.71 17.22 -5.05
C THR A 303 -13.21 15.99 -4.33
N TRP A 304 -13.60 15.86 -3.07
CA TRP A 304 -13.31 14.64 -2.30
C TRP A 304 -13.85 13.40 -3.02
N TRP A 305 -15.07 13.50 -3.55
CA TRP A 305 -15.74 12.36 -4.19
C TRP A 305 -15.04 11.90 -5.47
N GLN A 306 -14.69 12.82 -6.38
CA GLN A 306 -14.00 12.43 -7.61
C GLN A 306 -12.61 11.86 -7.30
N TYR A 307 -11.87 12.46 -6.37
CA TYR A 307 -10.57 11.91 -5.96
C TYR A 307 -10.70 10.51 -5.32
N ARG A 308 -11.69 10.31 -4.44
CA ARG A 308 -11.98 9.00 -3.81
C ARG A 308 -12.28 7.94 -4.87
N ARG A 309 -13.08 8.26 -5.89
CA ARG A 309 -13.39 7.37 -7.02
C ARG A 309 -12.15 7.02 -7.84
N ASN A 310 -11.33 8.01 -8.17
CA ASN A 310 -10.09 7.79 -8.92
C ASN A 310 -9.13 6.89 -8.13
N GLN A 311 -8.92 7.18 -6.85
CA GLN A 311 -8.06 6.40 -5.97
C GLN A 311 -8.58 4.96 -5.82
N HIS A 312 -9.87 4.76 -5.60
CA HIS A 312 -10.43 3.41 -5.50
C HIS A 312 -10.27 2.63 -6.80
N ARG A 313 -10.50 3.29 -7.94
CA ARG A 313 -10.32 2.65 -9.25
C ARG A 313 -8.86 2.24 -9.50
N VAL A 314 -7.90 3.08 -9.09
CA VAL A 314 -6.48 2.71 -9.10
C VAL A 314 -6.23 1.46 -8.25
N VAL A 315 -6.77 1.39 -7.03
CA VAL A 315 -6.59 0.23 -6.15
C VAL A 315 -7.16 -1.05 -6.77
N GLU A 316 -8.38 -1.02 -7.31
CA GLU A 316 -8.97 -2.17 -8.02
C GLU A 316 -8.06 -2.63 -9.17
N ARG A 317 -7.67 -1.70 -10.05
CA ARG A 317 -6.83 -2.01 -11.22
C ARG A 317 -5.44 -2.51 -10.81
N MET A 318 -4.88 -2.03 -9.69
CA MET A 318 -3.60 -2.51 -9.16
C MET A 318 -3.73 -3.92 -8.59
N ILE A 319 -4.83 -4.23 -7.89
CA ILE A 319 -5.12 -5.58 -7.42
C ILE A 319 -5.26 -6.54 -8.61
N GLU A 320 -6.03 -6.15 -9.64
CA GLU A 320 -6.20 -6.93 -10.87
C GLU A 320 -4.88 -7.17 -11.61
N ARG A 321 -4.00 -6.15 -11.72
CA ARG A 321 -2.78 -6.25 -12.51
C ARG A 321 -1.61 -6.92 -11.79
N TYR A 322 -1.48 -6.71 -10.48
CA TYR A 322 -0.31 -7.14 -9.71
C TYR A 322 -0.60 -8.23 -8.67
N GLY A 323 -1.86 -8.53 -8.38
CA GLY A 323 -2.25 -9.62 -7.48
C GLY A 323 -1.90 -11.00 -8.07
N GLY A 324 -1.54 -11.96 -7.21
CA GLY A 324 -1.20 -13.32 -7.63
C GLY A 324 0.18 -13.49 -8.25
N ARG A 325 1.01 -12.43 -8.25
CA ARG A 325 2.36 -12.41 -8.82
C ARG A 325 3.46 -12.66 -7.79
N GLU A 326 3.12 -13.21 -6.63
CA GLU A 326 4.09 -13.47 -5.55
C GLU A 326 5.19 -14.45 -5.99
N LYS A 327 4.89 -15.35 -6.94
CA LYS A 327 5.89 -16.24 -7.57
C LYS A 327 6.95 -15.50 -8.39
N GLU A 328 6.66 -14.28 -8.83
CA GLU A 328 7.59 -13.38 -9.51
C GLU A 328 8.31 -12.44 -8.52
N ASN A 329 8.20 -12.69 -7.21
CA ASN A 329 8.64 -11.80 -6.14
C ASN A 329 8.01 -10.39 -6.24
N VAL A 330 6.80 -10.29 -6.79
CA VAL A 330 5.99 -9.05 -6.83
C VAL A 330 4.79 -9.23 -5.91
N PHE A 331 4.63 -8.30 -4.98
CA PHE A 331 3.66 -8.40 -3.89
C PHE A 331 2.81 -7.13 -3.83
N LEU A 332 1.57 -7.26 -3.37
CA LEU A 332 0.74 -6.12 -3.00
C LEU A 332 0.95 -5.79 -1.52
N ILE A 333 1.11 -4.50 -1.20
CA ILE A 333 1.11 -3.98 0.18
C ILE A 333 -0.18 -3.16 0.38
N PRO A 334 -1.16 -3.63 1.18
CA PRO A 334 -2.45 -2.99 1.30
C PRO A 334 -2.47 -1.83 2.30
N THR A 335 -1.60 -0.83 2.11
CA THR A 335 -1.53 0.36 2.97
C THR A 335 -2.86 1.12 3.04
N TYR A 336 -3.68 1.05 1.97
CA TYR A 336 -5.00 1.67 1.92
C TYR A 336 -6.00 1.14 2.96
N LEU A 337 -5.86 -0.12 3.43
CA LEU A 337 -6.78 -0.69 4.41
C LEU A 337 -6.51 -0.23 5.83
N ASN A 338 -5.24 0.08 6.15
CA ASN A 338 -4.80 0.35 7.53
C ASN A 338 -4.98 1.82 7.94
N LEU A 339 -5.13 2.74 7.00
CA LEU A 339 -5.14 4.18 7.27
C LEU A 339 -6.50 4.66 7.81
N ASP A 340 -6.49 5.32 8.97
CA ASP A 340 -7.67 6.00 9.51
C ASP A 340 -7.91 7.34 8.79
N THR A 341 -8.85 7.35 7.84
CA THR A 341 -9.16 8.55 7.05
C THR A 341 -9.90 9.64 7.82
N ALA A 342 -10.50 9.29 8.96
CA ALA A 342 -11.28 10.21 9.77
C ALA A 342 -10.41 10.96 10.79
N HIS A 343 -9.45 10.26 11.38
CA HIS A 343 -8.66 10.77 12.51
C HIS A 343 -7.22 11.09 12.15
N ASN A 344 -6.61 10.39 11.19
CA ASN A 344 -5.18 10.47 10.95
C ASN A 344 -4.79 11.36 9.76
N TYR A 345 -5.55 12.43 9.54
CA TYR A 345 -5.22 13.52 8.63
C TYR A 345 -5.05 14.85 9.38
N PRO A 346 -4.18 15.77 8.92
CA PRO A 346 -3.96 17.04 9.61
C PRO A 346 -5.26 17.84 9.71
N ARG A 347 -5.52 18.42 10.88
CA ARG A 347 -6.73 19.23 11.15
C ARG A 347 -6.36 20.63 11.63
N PHE A 348 -7.28 21.56 11.52
CA PHE A 348 -7.15 22.91 12.06
C PHE A 348 -8.46 23.33 12.74
N SER A 349 -8.34 24.17 13.78
CA SER A 349 -9.50 24.74 14.48
C SER A 349 -9.93 26.04 13.79
N THR A 350 -11.23 26.19 13.54
CA THR A 350 -11.80 27.40 12.94
C THR A 350 -13.27 27.59 13.34
N PRO A 351 -13.76 28.83 13.48
CA PRO A 351 -15.19 29.08 13.68
C PRO A 351 -16.06 28.38 12.65
N TRP A 352 -17.23 27.89 13.05
CA TRP A 352 -18.13 27.20 12.13
C TRP A 352 -18.59 28.09 10.96
N ASN A 353 -18.80 29.37 11.25
CA ASN A 353 -19.06 30.45 10.30
C ASN A 353 -18.76 31.79 10.99
N SER A 354 -18.89 32.90 10.25
CA SER A 354 -18.55 34.25 10.74
C SER A 354 -19.40 34.78 11.90
N ARG A 355 -20.48 34.08 12.29
CA ARG A 355 -21.40 34.46 13.37
C ARG A 355 -21.44 33.46 14.52
N THR A 356 -20.72 32.33 14.42
CA THR A 356 -20.65 31.34 15.48
C THR A 356 -19.36 31.51 16.27
N ALA A 357 -19.47 31.78 17.56
CA ALA A 357 -18.31 31.95 18.44
C ALA A 357 -17.55 30.63 18.68
N GLU A 358 -18.25 29.51 18.63
CA GLU A 358 -17.66 28.18 18.77
C GLU A 358 -16.80 27.82 17.54
N SER A 359 -15.64 27.22 17.80
CA SER A 359 -14.76 26.67 16.77
C SER A 359 -14.89 25.15 16.67
N GLY A 360 -14.83 24.67 15.43
CA GLY A 360 -14.81 23.26 15.08
C GLY A 360 -13.46 22.81 14.54
N SER A 361 -13.24 21.49 14.53
CA SER A 361 -12.06 20.88 13.92
C SER A 361 -12.34 20.47 12.48
N ARG A 362 -11.61 21.02 11.52
CA ARG A 362 -11.74 20.71 10.08
C ARG A 362 -10.48 20.05 9.54
N VAL A 363 -10.64 19.16 8.57
CA VAL A 363 -9.51 18.55 7.86
C VAL A 363 -8.78 19.63 7.05
N ASN A 364 -7.47 19.69 7.20
CA ASN A 364 -6.60 20.66 6.53
C ASN A 364 -6.17 20.18 5.13
N ASN A 365 -5.86 18.89 4.98
CA ASN A 365 -5.30 18.31 3.77
C ASN A 365 -6.02 17.00 3.44
N GLY A 366 -6.54 16.89 2.22
CA GLY A 366 -7.29 15.72 1.77
C GLY A 366 -6.42 14.57 1.26
N THR A 367 -5.13 14.80 1.01
CA THR A 367 -4.24 13.83 0.35
C THR A 367 -3.05 13.37 1.19
N HIS A 368 -2.57 14.20 2.12
CA HIS A 368 -1.39 13.87 2.92
C HIS A 368 -1.81 13.56 4.36
N PRO A 369 -1.56 12.33 4.85
CA PRO A 369 -1.83 11.96 6.23
C PRO A 369 -1.05 12.81 7.25
N SER A 370 -1.49 12.76 8.50
CA SER A 370 -0.73 13.17 9.68
C SER A 370 0.44 12.20 9.92
N PRO A 371 1.42 12.53 10.80
CA PRO A 371 2.48 11.59 11.17
C PRO A 371 1.96 10.21 11.61
N GLU A 372 0.85 10.17 12.35
CA GLU A 372 0.19 8.94 12.82
C GLU A 372 -0.31 8.10 11.64
N GLY A 373 -0.93 8.73 10.65
CA GLY A 373 -1.39 8.05 9.43
C GLY A 373 -0.23 7.55 8.57
N TYR A 374 0.87 8.29 8.50
CA TYR A 374 2.09 7.79 7.86
C TYR A 374 2.67 6.57 8.60
N ARG A 375 2.63 6.54 9.94
CA ARG A 375 3.06 5.36 10.70
C ARG A 375 2.18 4.14 10.39
N GLN A 376 0.86 4.30 10.24
CA GLN A 376 -0.03 3.22 9.79
C GLN A 376 0.34 2.68 8.39
N MET A 377 0.80 3.54 7.48
CA MET A 377 1.36 3.09 6.19
C MET A 377 2.66 2.31 6.40
N GLY A 378 3.54 2.79 7.29
CA GLY A 378 4.78 2.13 7.66
C GLY A 378 4.56 0.75 8.30
N ASP A 379 3.54 0.58 9.13
CA ASP A 379 3.16 -0.71 9.72
C ASP A 379 2.82 -1.74 8.64
N SER A 380 2.08 -1.32 7.61
CA SER A 380 1.73 -2.20 6.49
C SER A 380 2.96 -2.64 5.69
N ILE A 381 3.90 -1.72 5.46
CA ILE A 381 5.16 -2.00 4.75
C ILE A 381 6.07 -2.91 5.59
N TYR A 382 6.18 -2.65 6.90
CA TYR A 382 6.94 -3.48 7.82
C TYR A 382 6.36 -4.90 7.88
N CYS A 383 5.04 -5.04 8.00
CA CYS A 383 4.40 -6.36 8.01
C CYS A 383 4.64 -7.13 6.71
N TRP A 384 4.56 -6.45 5.56
CA TRP A 384 4.93 -7.04 4.27
C TRP A 384 6.38 -7.51 4.24
N LEU A 385 7.32 -6.66 4.67
CA LEU A 385 8.74 -6.98 4.73
C LEU A 385 8.97 -8.25 5.55
N LYS A 386 8.36 -8.35 6.74
CA LYS A 386 8.48 -9.55 7.59
C LYS A 386 7.87 -10.78 6.94
N GLY A 387 6.72 -10.63 6.25
CA GLY A 387 6.10 -11.72 5.48
C GLY A 387 6.97 -12.24 4.35
N VAL A 388 7.65 -11.36 3.62
CA VAL A 388 8.61 -11.75 2.58
C VAL A 388 9.79 -12.51 3.20
N LEU A 389 10.37 -11.99 4.28
CA LEU A 389 11.51 -12.64 4.93
C LEU A 389 11.15 -14.01 5.50
N ALA A 390 9.97 -14.17 6.11
CA ALA A 390 9.51 -15.46 6.62
C ALA A 390 9.40 -16.50 5.49
N ALA A 391 8.88 -16.09 4.32
CA ALA A 391 8.78 -16.95 3.15
C ALA A 391 10.16 -17.34 2.58
N GLN A 392 11.15 -16.45 2.62
CA GLN A 392 12.53 -16.72 2.20
C GLN A 392 13.27 -17.64 3.16
N ASP A 393 12.98 -17.56 4.46
CA ASP A 393 13.55 -18.44 5.50
C ASP A 393 12.93 -19.86 5.46
N GLY A 394 11.93 -20.10 4.61
CA GLY A 394 11.25 -21.40 4.49
C GLY A 394 10.31 -21.73 5.65
N THR A 395 9.95 -20.73 6.46
CA THR A 395 9.09 -20.89 7.64
C THR A 395 7.78 -20.15 7.39
N ARG A 396 6.79 -20.88 6.85
CA ARG A 396 5.42 -20.38 6.67
C ARG A 396 4.53 -20.78 7.83
#